data_AF-A0A3N5PPN7-F1
#
_entry.id   AF-A0A3N5PPN7-F1
#
_cell.length_a   1.000
_cell.length_b   1.000
_cell.length_c   1.000
_cell.angle_alpha   90.00
_cell.angle_beta   90.00
_cell.angle_gamma   90.00
#
_symmetry.space_group_name_H-M   'P 1'
#
loop_
_entity.id
_entity.type
_entity.pdbx_description
1 polymer ?
#
loop_
_entity_poly.entity_id
_entity_poly.type
_entity_poly.pdbx_seq_one_letter_code
_entity_poly.pdbx_strand_id
1 'polypeptide(L)'
;MKKAVVRCAIDVPVFFELLENRLLLSGSPNSIDITTRVPVQIEYPDVSTWDEAATQEPAAAVDYSIGGFCDRIAAAKSVDPNSDVSVLGDFFHRITSDGKVHIYVYVDKITPEVQASMKAKGMSIELAVDMSDKIHIVQGWASYSIIDDIAAQPGVTGVGFPCYGMTNAGAVTTAGDSILNTDDLRSQLSVDGTGVKVGVISDGIVHWADVENYGDLPDTITNNGFGSGDEGTAMLEIIHDMAPGAVLYFASPSINGNFTQAGMVSAINWMRTQGVDVIVDDMTFYLSGDGMTPGESYFTDGAIATAASNAVADGITYITSAGNWQQALDGYAYAGLKSHWQGMYVNAGSYWADFDPTAGVNDLNGFVVLPGATVVADLQWSDPWPGSSNNYNFYLYGSSNNILTSSLGSQNGTQYPYERIQWTNTTGVNQTVFLRIKKASGSARELEVFMWSNGSTGLQFASGDTLASQQAVSEVITVGAISADDSG
;
A
#
# COMPACT_ATOMS: atom_id res chain seq x y z
N MET A 1 5.30 -3.17 -25.36
CA MET A 1 6.18 -2.04 -24.94
C MET A 1 6.57 -2.27 -23.49
N LYS A 2 7.81 -1.91 -23.15
CA LYS A 2 8.54 -2.31 -21.94
C LYS A 2 7.92 -1.77 -20.64
N LYS A 3 8.00 -2.59 -19.59
CA LYS A 3 7.94 -2.19 -18.17
C LYS A 3 9.02 -1.12 -17.88
N ALA A 4 8.68 -0.13 -17.08
CA ALA A 4 9.64 0.70 -16.36
C ALA A 4 9.38 0.53 -14.86
N VAL A 5 10.19 -0.31 -14.22
CA VAL A 5 10.43 -0.27 -12.78
C VAL A 5 11.65 0.62 -12.63
N VAL A 6 11.49 1.80 -12.03
CA VAL A 6 12.62 2.66 -11.68
C VAL A 6 13.15 2.19 -10.35
N ARG A 7 14.36 1.61 -10.38
CA ARG A 7 15.23 1.42 -9.22
C ARG A 7 16.01 2.73 -9.01
N CYS A 8 16.11 3.19 -7.76
CA CYS A 8 17.24 4.01 -7.33
C CYS A 8 18.17 3.09 -6.53
N ALA A 9 19.40 2.96 -7.00
CA ALA A 9 20.50 2.36 -6.26
C ALA A 9 21.31 3.52 -5.65
N ILE A 10 21.72 3.38 -4.39
CA ILE A 10 22.88 4.10 -3.86
C ILE A 10 23.94 3.06 -3.50
N ASP A 11 25.15 3.39 -3.94
CA ASP A 11 26.38 2.62 -3.92
C ASP A 11 26.81 2.12 -2.53
N VAL A 12 27.26 0.86 -2.52
CA VAL A 12 27.89 0.15 -1.40
C VAL A 12 29.41 0.27 -1.57
N PRO A 13 30.05 1.36 -1.08
CA PRO A 13 31.26 1.16 -0.27
C PRO A 13 31.57 2.23 0.80
N VAL A 14 30.59 2.94 1.38
CA VAL A 14 30.87 3.95 2.45
C VAL A 14 30.27 3.61 3.83
N PHE A 15 29.51 2.50 3.94
CA PHE A 15 28.78 2.19 5.17
C PHE A 15 29.61 1.55 6.30
N PHE A 16 30.88 1.19 6.06
CA PHE A 16 31.73 0.55 7.09
C PHE A 16 32.72 1.49 7.80
N GLU A 17 32.79 2.79 7.47
CA GLU A 17 33.82 3.69 8.04
C GLU A 17 33.29 4.80 8.96
N LEU A 18 31.99 4.81 9.28
CA LEU A 18 31.36 5.85 10.12
C LEU A 18 30.86 5.39 11.49
N LEU A 19 31.14 4.13 11.89
CA LEU A 19 30.71 3.61 13.19
C LEU A 19 31.75 3.73 14.33
N GLU A 20 32.92 4.35 14.12
CA GLU A 20 33.95 4.45 15.18
C GLU A 20 34.27 5.87 15.70
N ASN A 21 33.53 6.93 15.34
CA ASN A 21 33.83 8.26 15.90
C ASN A 21 32.60 9.09 16.27
N ARG A 22 31.95 8.79 17.41
CA ARG A 22 31.25 9.79 18.26
C ARG A 22 31.09 9.32 19.72
N LEU A 23 32.21 9.13 20.41
CA LEU A 23 32.32 9.52 21.81
C LEU A 23 33.06 10.88 21.82
N LEU A 24 32.63 11.79 22.71
CA LEU A 24 33.26 13.09 23.06
C LEU A 24 32.83 14.33 22.25
N LEU A 25 31.84 15.08 22.77
CA LEU A 25 32.05 16.37 23.48
C LEU A 25 30.81 17.28 23.47
N SER A 26 30.52 17.76 24.67
CA SER A 26 29.61 18.81 25.13
C SER A 26 29.83 20.20 24.51
N GLY A 27 28.76 20.99 24.36
CA GLY A 27 28.83 22.46 24.33
C GLY A 27 27.69 23.15 23.57
N SER A 28 26.94 24.00 24.27
CA SER A 28 25.71 24.75 23.87
C SER A 28 25.93 25.83 22.77
N PRO A 29 24.91 26.63 22.35
CA PRO A 29 24.18 26.52 21.09
C PRO A 29 24.38 27.76 20.19
N ASN A 30 24.41 27.63 18.87
CA ASN A 30 24.21 28.80 17.99
C ASN A 30 23.65 28.38 16.62
N SER A 31 22.60 29.11 16.22
CA SER A 31 21.90 29.08 14.94
C SER A 31 22.83 29.06 13.72
N ILE A 32 22.53 28.23 12.74
CA ILE A 32 23.21 28.24 11.43
C ILE A 32 22.21 28.72 10.35
N ASP A 33 22.54 29.88 9.79
CA ASP A 33 21.96 30.52 8.61
C ASP A 33 22.49 29.84 7.33
N ILE A 34 21.60 29.46 6.41
CA ILE A 34 21.89 28.55 5.27
C ILE A 34 22.13 29.31 3.95
N THR A 35 22.56 30.58 3.97
CA THR A 35 22.58 31.41 2.76
C THR A 35 23.93 31.63 2.07
N THR A 36 25.05 31.06 2.54
CA THR A 36 26.36 31.22 1.86
C THR A 36 27.03 29.89 1.51
N ARG A 37 26.94 29.48 0.24
CA ARG A 37 27.77 28.42 -0.35
C ARG A 37 29.18 28.94 -0.61
N VAL A 38 30.19 28.37 0.05
CA VAL A 38 31.60 28.48 -0.33
C VAL A 38 32.04 27.10 -0.83
N PRO A 39 32.62 26.96 -2.05
CA PRO A 39 33.13 25.68 -2.52
C PRO A 39 34.44 25.35 -1.79
N VAL A 40 34.47 24.21 -1.09
CA VAL A 40 35.69 23.68 -0.48
C VAL A 40 36.42 22.81 -1.52
N GLN A 41 37.64 23.19 -1.88
CA GLN A 41 38.59 22.31 -2.59
C GLN A 41 39.19 21.34 -1.57
N ILE A 42 39.15 20.05 -1.86
CA ILE A 42 39.75 19.00 -1.03
C ILE A 42 41.08 18.62 -1.67
N GLU A 43 42.19 18.75 -0.93
CA GLU A 43 43.48 18.17 -1.30
C GLU A 43 43.56 16.71 -0.85
N TYR A 44 44.02 15.84 -1.74
CA TYR A 44 44.25 14.41 -1.47
C TYR A 44 45.71 14.18 -1.06
N PRO A 45 45.98 13.29 -0.09
CA PRO A 45 47.35 12.98 0.33
C PRO A 45 48.09 12.13 -0.72
N ASP A 46 49.40 12.33 -0.79
CA ASP A 46 50.32 11.63 -1.69
C ASP A 46 50.44 10.13 -1.30
N VAL A 47 50.09 9.25 -2.23
CA VAL A 47 50.02 7.78 -2.06
C VAL A 47 51.36 7.07 -2.28
N SER A 48 52.46 7.81 -2.41
CA SER A 48 53.78 7.25 -2.74
C SER A 48 54.44 6.41 -1.63
N THR A 49 53.80 6.21 -0.47
CA THR A 49 54.38 5.47 0.68
C THR A 49 53.59 4.23 1.09
N TRP A 50 52.63 3.77 0.28
CA TRP A 50 51.67 2.72 0.69
C TRP A 50 52.14 1.27 0.40
N ASP A 51 53.34 1.07 -0.16
CA ASP A 51 53.80 -0.24 -0.65
C ASP A 51 54.55 -1.13 0.37
N GLU A 52 54.72 -0.75 1.64
CA GLU A 52 55.57 -1.52 2.57
C GLU A 52 54.87 -2.33 3.67
N ALA A 53 53.54 -2.51 3.65
CA ALA A 53 52.83 -3.22 4.75
C ALA A 53 52.11 -4.52 4.37
N ALA A 54 52.41 -5.14 3.22
CA ALA A 54 51.78 -6.39 2.80
C ALA A 54 52.71 -7.61 2.89
N THR A 55 53.11 -8.00 4.11
CA THR A 55 53.72 -9.33 4.33
C THR A 55 53.20 -9.96 5.63
N GLN A 56 51.92 -10.31 5.66
CA GLN A 56 51.39 -11.39 6.49
C GLN A 56 50.00 -11.82 5.97
N GLU A 57 49.97 -12.94 5.23
CA GLU A 57 48.74 -13.63 4.83
C GLU A 57 48.08 -14.30 6.05
N PRO A 58 46.78 -14.08 6.34
CA PRO A 58 46.07 -14.84 7.35
C PRO A 58 45.65 -16.23 6.84
N ALA A 59 45.28 -17.11 7.78
CA ALA A 59 44.93 -18.51 7.55
C ALA A 59 43.89 -18.72 6.42
N ALA A 60 44.07 -19.82 5.66
CA ALA A 60 43.35 -20.19 4.44
C ALA A 60 41.94 -19.61 4.32
N ALA A 61 41.75 -18.72 3.34
CA ALA A 61 40.44 -18.18 2.98
C ALA A 61 39.47 -19.32 2.64
N VAL A 62 38.26 -19.28 3.21
CA VAL A 62 37.18 -20.20 2.85
C VAL A 62 36.80 -19.92 1.39
N ASP A 63 36.86 -20.93 0.53
CA ASP A 63 36.39 -20.81 -0.86
C ASP A 63 34.86 -20.86 -0.89
N TYR A 64 34.25 -19.73 -1.26
CA TYR A 64 32.81 -19.57 -1.41
C TYR A 64 32.32 -19.87 -2.83
N SER A 65 33.20 -20.34 -3.71
CA SER A 65 32.79 -20.82 -5.04
C SER A 65 31.90 -22.06 -4.92
N ILE A 66 31.13 -22.35 -5.98
CA ILE A 66 30.36 -23.60 -6.06
C ILE A 66 31.26 -24.84 -5.91
N GLY A 67 32.51 -24.76 -6.39
CA GLY A 67 33.52 -25.80 -6.19
C GLY A 67 33.91 -25.97 -4.72
N GLY A 68 34.18 -24.87 -4.02
CA GLY A 68 34.47 -24.88 -2.59
C GLY A 68 33.34 -25.47 -1.73
N PHE A 69 32.07 -25.22 -2.10
CA PHE A 69 30.93 -25.88 -1.45
C PHE A 69 30.83 -27.37 -1.76
N CYS A 70 31.05 -27.78 -3.02
CA CYS A 70 31.10 -29.20 -3.40
C CYS A 70 32.18 -29.96 -2.62
N ASP A 71 33.37 -29.37 -2.46
CA ASP A 71 34.48 -29.97 -1.71
C ASP A 71 34.15 -30.14 -0.22
N ARG A 72 33.45 -29.15 0.39
CA ARG A 72 32.99 -29.23 1.78
C ARG A 72 31.92 -30.30 1.98
N ILE A 73 30.98 -30.43 1.03
CA ILE A 73 29.99 -31.51 1.05
C ILE A 73 30.68 -32.87 0.90
N ALA A 74 31.63 -33.00 -0.04
CA ALA A 74 32.41 -34.21 -0.26
C ALA A 74 33.20 -34.61 0.99
N ALA A 75 33.85 -33.64 1.63
CA ALA A 75 34.58 -33.85 2.87
C ALA A 75 33.66 -34.35 4.00
N ALA A 76 32.50 -33.71 4.21
CA ALA A 76 31.54 -34.13 5.23
C ALA A 76 30.99 -35.55 4.98
N LYS A 77 30.61 -35.86 3.72
CA LYS A 77 30.10 -37.18 3.31
C LYS A 77 31.17 -38.27 3.35
N SER A 78 32.45 -37.93 3.22
CA SER A 78 33.57 -38.88 3.37
C SER A 78 33.78 -39.32 4.83
N VAL A 79 33.43 -38.46 5.79
CA VAL A 79 33.49 -38.77 7.23
C VAL A 79 32.28 -39.59 7.65
N ASP A 80 31.08 -39.18 7.21
CA ASP A 80 29.83 -39.93 7.40
C ASP A 80 28.95 -39.81 6.15
N PRO A 81 28.74 -40.90 5.38
CA PRO A 81 27.88 -40.90 4.20
C PRO A 81 26.43 -40.46 4.48
N ASN A 82 25.96 -40.64 5.72
CA ASN A 82 24.60 -40.27 6.15
C ASN A 82 24.53 -38.87 6.79
N SER A 83 25.64 -38.13 6.85
CA SER A 83 25.66 -36.78 7.43
C SER A 83 24.65 -35.87 6.76
N ASP A 84 23.87 -35.12 7.55
CA ASP A 84 23.01 -34.08 7.01
C ASP A 84 23.87 -32.87 6.63
N VAL A 85 24.07 -32.68 5.33
CA VAL A 85 24.89 -31.59 4.78
C VAL A 85 24.08 -30.33 4.44
N SER A 86 22.77 -30.32 4.74
CA SER A 86 21.94 -29.11 4.57
C SER A 86 22.43 -27.96 5.45
N VAL A 87 23.12 -28.26 6.55
CA VAL A 87 23.77 -27.28 7.44
C VAL A 87 24.88 -26.46 6.77
N LEU A 88 25.39 -26.92 5.62
CA LEU A 88 26.33 -26.15 4.82
C LEU A 88 25.61 -25.10 3.97
N GLY A 89 24.29 -25.20 3.80
CA GLY A 89 23.48 -24.24 3.05
C GLY A 89 23.20 -22.97 3.85
N ASP A 90 22.89 -21.90 3.14
CA ASP A 90 22.48 -20.61 3.69
C ASP A 90 21.46 -19.94 2.75
N PHE A 91 21.12 -18.67 3.03
CA PHE A 91 20.21 -17.88 2.22
C PHE A 91 20.60 -17.83 0.72
N PHE A 92 21.90 -17.80 0.42
CA PHE A 92 22.47 -17.70 -0.92
C PHE A 92 22.77 -19.08 -1.54
N HIS A 93 22.80 -20.15 -0.73
CA HIS A 93 23.25 -21.48 -1.14
C HIS A 93 22.29 -22.56 -0.65
N ARG A 94 21.37 -23.04 -1.50
CA ARG A 94 20.42 -24.10 -1.11
C ARG A 94 21.00 -25.49 -1.34
N ILE A 95 21.12 -26.27 -0.26
CA ILE A 95 21.69 -27.62 -0.22
C ILE A 95 20.72 -28.56 0.51
N THR A 96 20.42 -29.72 -0.06
CA THR A 96 19.61 -30.76 0.60
C THR A 96 20.47 -31.66 1.49
N SER A 97 19.84 -32.37 2.43
CA SER A 97 20.53 -33.28 3.36
C SER A 97 21.26 -34.44 2.66
N ASP A 98 20.82 -34.84 1.46
CA ASP A 98 21.49 -35.83 0.60
C ASP A 98 22.59 -35.22 -0.30
N GLY A 99 22.83 -33.91 -0.22
CA GLY A 99 23.92 -33.22 -0.93
C GLY A 99 23.56 -32.80 -2.35
N LYS A 100 22.29 -32.55 -2.66
CA LYS A 100 21.93 -31.86 -3.91
C LYS A 100 22.04 -30.36 -3.71
N VAL A 101 22.56 -29.69 -4.70
CA VAL A 101 22.76 -28.25 -4.76
C VAL A 101 21.82 -27.68 -5.82
N HIS A 102 21.16 -26.58 -5.49
CA HIS A 102 20.37 -25.84 -6.47
C HIS A 102 21.29 -24.93 -7.30
N ILE A 103 21.24 -25.07 -8.62
CA ILE A 103 22.19 -24.44 -9.55
C ILE A 103 21.51 -23.73 -10.72
N TYR A 104 22.17 -22.69 -11.21
CA TYR A 104 22.04 -22.18 -12.58
C TYR A 104 23.13 -22.79 -13.45
N VAL A 105 22.72 -23.32 -14.60
CA VAL A 105 23.62 -23.70 -15.68
C VAL A 105 23.46 -22.70 -16.82
N TYR A 106 24.51 -21.95 -17.08
CA TYR A 106 24.57 -20.99 -18.19
C TYR A 106 24.95 -21.74 -19.46
N VAL A 107 24.15 -21.59 -20.52
CA VAL A 107 24.38 -22.27 -21.80
C VAL A 107 24.46 -21.28 -22.95
N ASP A 108 25.15 -21.68 -24.02
CA ASP A 108 25.22 -20.91 -25.27
C ASP A 108 23.86 -20.82 -25.97
N LYS A 109 23.04 -21.87 -25.86
CA LYS A 109 21.65 -21.92 -26.33
C LYS A 109 20.86 -23.01 -25.60
N ILE A 110 19.59 -22.75 -25.31
CA ILE A 110 18.69 -23.80 -24.81
C ILE A 110 18.21 -24.66 -25.98
N THR A 111 18.62 -25.93 -26.00
CA THR A 111 18.10 -26.95 -26.93
C THR A 111 17.65 -28.21 -26.19
N PRO A 112 16.78 -29.05 -26.79
CA PRO A 112 16.39 -30.33 -26.21
C PRO A 112 17.58 -31.25 -25.91
N GLU A 113 18.63 -31.23 -26.75
CA GLU A 113 19.84 -32.04 -26.59
C GLU A 113 20.64 -31.61 -25.35
N VAL A 114 20.79 -30.30 -25.13
CA VAL A 114 21.47 -29.74 -23.95
C VAL A 114 20.72 -30.14 -22.67
N GLN A 115 19.40 -29.97 -22.64
CA GLN A 115 18.59 -30.38 -21.47
C GLN A 115 18.60 -31.91 -21.25
N ALA A 116 18.58 -32.70 -22.32
CA ALA A 116 18.67 -34.16 -22.23
C ALA A 116 20.03 -34.61 -21.68
N SER A 117 21.12 -33.94 -22.06
CA SER A 117 22.47 -34.23 -21.54
C SER A 117 22.57 -34.00 -20.02
N MET A 118 21.99 -32.90 -19.52
CA MET A 118 21.96 -32.59 -18.08
C MET A 118 21.09 -33.57 -17.30
N LYS A 119 19.91 -33.92 -17.83
CA LYS A 119 19.05 -34.96 -17.22
C LYS A 119 19.73 -36.32 -17.18
N ALA A 120 20.46 -36.69 -18.23
CA ALA A 120 21.22 -37.95 -18.29
C ALA A 120 22.35 -38.00 -17.24
N LYS A 121 22.91 -36.84 -16.86
CA LYS A 121 23.87 -36.72 -15.76
C LYS A 121 23.23 -36.76 -14.37
N GLY A 122 21.91 -36.68 -14.28
CA GLY A 122 21.17 -36.74 -13.02
C GLY A 122 20.71 -35.39 -12.47
N MET A 123 20.77 -34.32 -13.27
CA MET A 123 20.17 -33.03 -12.91
C MET A 123 18.64 -33.07 -13.05
N SER A 124 17.94 -32.69 -12.00
CA SER A 124 16.50 -32.44 -12.03
C SER A 124 16.25 -31.00 -12.50
N ILE A 125 15.89 -30.83 -13.78
CA ILE A 125 15.60 -29.51 -14.35
C ILE A 125 14.22 -29.02 -13.89
N GLU A 126 14.18 -27.82 -13.33
CA GLU A 126 12.96 -27.11 -12.92
C GLU A 126 12.48 -26.14 -14.00
N LEU A 127 13.42 -25.39 -14.60
CA LEU A 127 13.14 -24.32 -15.55
C LEU A 127 14.28 -24.18 -16.56
N ALA A 128 13.94 -23.92 -17.82
CA ALA A 128 14.88 -23.46 -18.83
C ALA A 128 14.34 -22.17 -19.43
N VAL A 129 15.13 -21.09 -19.40
CA VAL A 129 14.68 -19.75 -19.77
C VAL A 129 15.77 -18.96 -20.49
N ASP A 130 15.38 -18.31 -21.58
CA ASP A 130 16.17 -17.28 -22.24
C ASP A 130 15.97 -15.96 -21.47
N MET A 131 16.93 -15.60 -20.60
CA MET A 131 16.89 -14.36 -19.82
C MET A 131 17.14 -13.13 -20.70
N SER A 132 17.91 -13.29 -21.77
CA SER A 132 18.13 -12.30 -22.84
C SER A 132 18.67 -12.99 -24.10
N ASP A 133 18.90 -12.24 -25.19
CA ASP A 133 19.56 -12.74 -26.41
C ASP A 133 20.98 -13.30 -26.20
N LYS A 134 21.57 -13.11 -25.01
CA LYS A 134 22.94 -13.53 -24.67
C LYS A 134 23.05 -14.39 -23.40
N ILE A 135 21.95 -14.56 -22.66
CA ILE A 135 21.97 -15.25 -21.36
C ILE A 135 20.83 -16.27 -21.37
N HIS A 136 21.22 -17.54 -21.36
CA HIS A 136 20.32 -18.68 -21.39
C HIS A 136 20.61 -19.54 -20.16
N ILE A 137 19.58 -19.77 -19.33
CA ILE A 137 19.74 -20.43 -18.03
C ILE A 137 18.89 -21.69 -17.98
N VAL A 138 19.49 -22.78 -17.53
CA VAL A 138 18.79 -23.97 -17.06
C VAL A 138 18.94 -24.05 -15.54
N GLN A 139 17.82 -23.92 -14.82
CA GLN A 139 17.75 -24.00 -13.36
C GLN A 139 17.33 -25.41 -12.92
N GLY A 140 17.95 -25.92 -11.87
CA GLY A 140 17.51 -27.16 -11.24
C GLY A 140 18.46 -27.68 -10.16
N TRP A 141 18.20 -28.89 -9.69
CA TRP A 141 18.97 -29.54 -8.62
C TRP A 141 19.92 -30.59 -9.17
N ALA A 142 21.17 -30.60 -8.72
CA ALA A 142 22.18 -31.58 -9.08
C ALA A 142 22.93 -32.07 -7.84
N SER A 143 23.36 -33.34 -7.81
CA SER A 143 24.25 -33.81 -6.74
C SER A 143 25.58 -33.04 -6.79
N TYR A 144 26.16 -32.69 -5.64
CA TYR A 144 27.48 -32.05 -5.56
C TYR A 144 28.54 -32.77 -6.40
N SER A 145 28.45 -34.10 -6.48
CA SER A 145 29.38 -34.97 -7.20
C SER A 145 29.32 -34.90 -8.73
N ILE A 146 28.27 -34.30 -9.31
CA ILE A 146 28.08 -34.23 -10.77
C ILE A 146 28.18 -32.81 -11.33
N ILE A 147 28.47 -31.81 -10.49
CA ILE A 147 28.45 -30.39 -10.90
C ILE A 147 29.59 -30.07 -11.88
N ASP A 148 30.80 -30.59 -11.65
CA ASP A 148 31.91 -30.45 -12.61
C ASP A 148 31.63 -31.16 -13.94
N ASP A 149 30.96 -32.30 -13.86
CA ASP A 149 30.52 -33.09 -15.00
C ASP A 149 29.47 -32.35 -15.86
N ILE A 150 28.61 -31.56 -15.22
CA ILE A 150 27.66 -30.65 -15.87
C ILE A 150 28.41 -29.45 -16.46
N ALA A 151 29.35 -28.85 -15.72
CA ALA A 151 30.16 -27.72 -16.18
C ALA A 151 31.01 -28.05 -17.41
N ALA A 152 31.44 -29.31 -17.56
CA ALA A 152 32.21 -29.79 -18.69
C ALA A 152 31.39 -30.14 -19.94
N GLN A 153 30.05 -30.05 -19.91
CA GLN A 153 29.23 -30.40 -21.08
C GLN A 153 29.40 -29.40 -22.23
N PRO A 154 29.41 -29.87 -23.50
CA PRO A 154 29.37 -28.98 -24.65
C PRO A 154 28.16 -28.04 -24.61
N GLY A 155 28.41 -26.74 -24.79
CA GLY A 155 27.38 -25.70 -24.73
C GLY A 155 27.16 -25.11 -23.34
N VAL A 156 27.75 -25.67 -22.28
CA VAL A 156 27.76 -25.02 -20.94
C VAL A 156 28.89 -24.00 -20.88
N THR A 157 28.55 -22.79 -20.46
CA THR A 157 29.45 -21.63 -20.36
C THR A 157 29.77 -21.26 -18.91
N GLY A 158 29.01 -21.80 -17.96
CA GLY A 158 29.27 -21.65 -16.53
C GLY A 158 28.22 -22.36 -15.67
N VAL A 159 28.58 -22.63 -14.43
CA VAL A 159 27.66 -23.14 -13.40
C VAL A 159 27.83 -22.28 -12.16
N GLY A 160 26.73 -21.88 -11.54
CA GLY A 160 26.74 -21.07 -10.33
C GLY A 160 25.46 -21.24 -9.54
N PHE A 161 25.40 -20.62 -8.37
CA PHE A 161 24.18 -20.61 -7.56
C PHE A 161 23.12 -19.69 -8.17
N PRO A 162 21.82 -20.03 -8.05
CA PRO A 162 20.74 -19.11 -8.36
C PRO A 162 20.83 -17.85 -7.52
N CYS A 163 20.50 -16.70 -8.13
CA CYS A 163 20.17 -15.52 -7.35
C CYS A 163 18.76 -15.69 -6.78
N TYR A 164 18.65 -15.94 -5.48
CA TYR A 164 17.36 -15.99 -4.81
C TYR A 164 16.79 -14.58 -4.66
N GLY A 165 15.49 -14.45 -4.90
CA GLY A 165 14.78 -13.22 -4.59
C GLY A 165 14.93 -12.93 -3.10
N MET A 166 15.43 -11.74 -2.77
CA MET A 166 15.36 -11.20 -1.42
C MET A 166 13.96 -10.64 -1.22
N THR A 167 13.17 -11.30 -0.40
CA THR A 167 11.96 -10.73 0.20
C THR A 167 12.36 -10.15 1.54
N ASN A 168 12.16 -8.85 1.74
CA ASN A 168 12.27 -8.26 3.07
C ASN A 168 11.01 -8.66 3.84
N ALA A 169 11.04 -9.80 4.54
CA ALA A 169 9.97 -10.23 5.44
C ALA A 169 10.51 -11.24 6.47
N GLY A 170 10.21 -11.00 7.75
CA GLY A 170 10.56 -11.79 8.94
C GLY A 170 11.80 -11.29 9.70
N ALA A 171 11.59 -10.87 10.96
CA ALA A 171 12.56 -10.30 11.94
C ALA A 171 13.08 -8.87 11.68
N VAL A 172 12.34 -8.06 10.91
CA VAL A 172 12.62 -6.64 10.73
C VAL A 172 11.40 -5.85 11.18
N THR A 173 11.57 -5.04 12.22
CA THR A 173 10.58 -4.04 12.63
C THR A 173 10.25 -3.15 11.43
N THR A 174 8.97 -2.88 11.18
CA THR A 174 8.52 -1.99 10.09
C THR A 174 9.47 -0.79 9.95
N ALA A 175 9.82 -0.41 8.71
CA ALA A 175 10.68 0.75 8.49
C ALA A 175 10.11 2.02 9.15
N GLY A 176 8.78 2.07 9.34
CA GLY A 176 8.09 3.10 10.11
C GLY A 176 8.54 3.19 11.56
N ASP A 177 9.01 2.11 12.17
CA ASP A 177 9.40 2.08 13.59
C ASP A 177 10.60 2.97 13.88
N SER A 178 11.61 2.91 13.01
CA SER A 178 12.76 3.81 13.08
C SER A 178 12.39 5.22 12.62
N ILE A 179 11.58 5.37 11.56
CA ILE A 179 11.18 6.69 11.04
C ILE A 179 10.38 7.50 12.09
N LEU A 180 9.49 6.82 12.81
CA LEU A 180 8.67 7.41 13.87
C LEU A 180 9.39 7.46 15.23
N ASN A 181 10.62 6.94 15.31
CA ASN A 181 11.43 6.79 16.53
C ASN A 181 10.69 6.02 17.65
N THR A 182 9.84 5.06 17.28
CA THR A 182 9.13 4.22 18.26
C THR A 182 10.08 3.22 18.93
N ASP A 183 11.16 2.81 18.28
CA ASP A 183 12.27 2.07 18.89
C ASP A 183 12.96 2.85 20.02
N ASP A 184 13.25 4.13 19.79
CA ASP A 184 13.79 5.06 20.78
C ASP A 184 12.80 5.24 21.94
N LEU A 185 11.50 5.41 21.64
CA LEU A 185 10.46 5.54 22.66
C LEU A 185 10.41 4.31 23.57
N ARG A 186 10.38 3.11 22.98
CA ARG A 186 10.35 1.85 23.72
C ARG A 186 11.58 1.68 24.59
N SER A 187 12.77 1.96 24.05
CA SER A 187 14.03 1.79 24.78
C SER A 187 14.22 2.80 25.91
N GLN A 188 13.79 4.05 25.73
CA GLN A 188 14.00 5.12 26.72
C GLN A 188 12.96 5.09 27.84
N LEU A 189 11.71 4.75 27.53
CA LEU A 189 10.62 4.75 28.51
C LEU A 189 10.30 3.36 29.07
N SER A 190 10.91 2.31 28.52
CA SER A 190 10.62 0.92 28.88
C SER A 190 9.13 0.58 28.74
N VAL A 191 8.53 1.04 27.64
CA VAL A 191 7.13 0.78 27.27
C VAL A 191 7.09 -0.08 26.02
N ASP A 192 6.12 -0.97 25.92
CA ASP A 192 5.96 -1.90 24.79
C ASP A 192 4.49 -2.11 24.38
N GLY A 193 3.56 -1.37 24.99
CA GLY A 193 2.12 -1.55 24.80
C GLY A 193 1.45 -2.50 25.80
N THR A 194 2.21 -3.08 26.75
CA THR A 194 1.64 -3.94 27.80
C THR A 194 0.49 -3.26 28.53
N GLY A 195 -0.66 -3.93 28.57
CA GLY A 195 -1.88 -3.43 29.20
C GLY A 195 -2.78 -2.61 28.29
N VAL A 196 -2.38 -2.38 27.03
CA VAL A 196 -3.19 -1.72 26.00
C VAL A 196 -3.80 -2.77 25.07
N LYS A 197 -5.08 -2.60 24.73
CA LYS A 197 -5.79 -3.40 23.74
C LYS A 197 -6.01 -2.59 22.47
N VAL A 198 -5.57 -3.13 21.34
CA VAL A 198 -5.68 -2.45 20.04
C VAL A 198 -6.54 -3.30 19.10
N GLY A 199 -7.58 -2.69 18.54
CA GLY A 199 -8.48 -3.30 17.57
C GLY A 199 -8.26 -2.79 16.15
N VAL A 200 -8.09 -3.70 15.20
CA VAL A 200 -8.04 -3.41 13.76
C VAL A 200 -9.36 -3.78 13.11
N ILE A 201 -9.92 -2.85 12.32
CA ILE A 201 -11.07 -3.11 11.44
C ILE A 201 -10.62 -2.93 9.99
N SER A 202 -10.56 -4.02 9.24
CA SER A 202 -10.10 -4.01 7.84
C SER A 202 -10.77 -5.13 7.03
N ASP A 203 -10.30 -5.37 5.80
CA ASP A 203 -10.93 -6.27 4.85
C ASP A 203 -10.79 -7.76 5.24
N GLY A 204 -9.63 -8.20 5.74
CA GLY A 204 -9.40 -9.57 6.14
C GLY A 204 -8.06 -9.86 6.83
N ILE A 205 -8.01 -11.07 7.39
CA ILE A 205 -6.83 -11.67 8.03
C ILE A 205 -6.62 -13.11 7.52
N VAL A 206 -6.80 -13.35 6.23
CA VAL A 206 -6.92 -14.73 5.69
C VAL A 206 -5.66 -15.57 5.97
N HIS A 207 -4.48 -14.96 5.91
CA HIS A 207 -3.17 -15.63 6.09
C HIS A 207 -2.47 -15.28 7.40
N TRP A 208 -3.19 -14.80 8.42
CA TRP A 208 -2.59 -14.44 9.72
C TRP A 208 -1.81 -15.60 10.38
N ALA A 209 -2.29 -16.83 10.22
CA ALA A 209 -1.64 -18.03 10.76
C ALA A 209 -0.34 -18.39 10.00
N ASP A 210 -0.18 -17.93 8.75
CA ASP A 210 1.05 -18.14 8.00
C ASP A 210 2.17 -17.22 8.50
N VAL A 211 1.84 -16.01 8.94
CA VAL A 211 2.79 -15.02 9.49
C VAL A 211 3.09 -15.22 10.99
N GLU A 212 2.16 -15.83 11.74
CA GLU A 212 2.38 -16.31 13.11
C GLU A 212 3.64 -17.20 13.21
N ASN A 213 3.87 -18.06 12.21
CA ASN A 213 5.03 -18.96 12.18
C ASN A 213 6.39 -18.24 12.06
N TYR A 214 6.39 -16.95 11.73
CA TYR A 214 7.59 -16.13 11.61
C TYR A 214 7.79 -15.18 12.79
N GLY A 215 6.85 -15.16 13.76
CA GLY A 215 6.90 -14.27 14.93
C GLY A 215 6.51 -12.82 14.65
N ASP A 216 5.89 -12.56 13.49
CA ASP A 216 5.47 -11.22 13.06
C ASP A 216 4.09 -10.83 13.67
N LEU A 217 3.40 -11.79 14.29
CA LEU A 217 2.17 -11.60 15.06
C LEU A 217 2.17 -12.48 16.31
N PRO A 218 1.42 -12.10 17.37
CA PRO A 218 1.28 -12.93 18.56
C PRO A 218 0.48 -14.22 18.27
N ASP A 219 0.80 -15.30 18.99
CA ASP A 219 0.17 -16.64 18.88
C ASP A 219 -1.38 -16.61 18.96
N THR A 220 -1.95 -15.57 19.54
CA THR A 220 -3.41 -15.42 19.65
C THR A 220 -3.86 -14.01 19.33
N ILE A 221 -4.75 -13.90 18.34
CA ILE A 221 -5.51 -12.68 18.02
C ILE A 221 -6.99 -12.96 18.24
N THR A 222 -7.64 -12.12 19.05
CA THR A 222 -9.09 -12.24 19.25
C THR A 222 -9.80 -11.62 18.06
N ASN A 223 -10.52 -12.41 17.27
CA ASN A 223 -11.15 -11.93 16.03
C ASN A 223 -12.66 -12.12 15.98
N ASN A 224 -13.33 -11.28 15.18
CA ASN A 224 -14.73 -11.39 14.80
C ASN A 224 -14.87 -11.36 13.28
N GLY A 225 -14.71 -12.55 12.68
CA GLY A 225 -14.76 -12.74 11.23
C GLY A 225 -13.38 -12.57 10.59
N PHE A 226 -13.07 -13.45 9.64
CA PHE A 226 -11.79 -13.45 8.91
C PHE A 226 -11.78 -12.51 7.72
N GLY A 227 -12.95 -12.10 7.22
CA GLY A 227 -13.06 -11.24 6.05
C GLY A 227 -12.53 -11.88 4.77
N SER A 228 -11.96 -11.06 3.89
CA SER A 228 -11.29 -11.47 2.65
C SER A 228 -10.15 -10.49 2.37
N GLY A 229 -8.93 -10.98 2.18
CA GLY A 229 -7.74 -10.12 2.08
C GLY A 229 -6.79 -10.32 3.24
N ASP A 230 -5.72 -9.52 3.25
CA ASP A 230 -4.65 -9.55 4.27
C ASP A 230 -4.20 -8.15 4.70
N GLU A 231 -4.92 -7.10 4.29
CA GLU A 231 -4.63 -5.73 4.69
C GLU A 231 -4.76 -5.59 6.21
N GLY A 232 -5.73 -6.30 6.81
CA GLY A 232 -5.82 -6.45 8.26
C GLY A 232 -4.60 -7.15 8.88
N THR A 233 -4.08 -8.21 8.24
CA THR A 233 -2.85 -8.89 8.68
C THR A 233 -1.67 -7.91 8.70
N ALA A 234 -1.46 -7.16 7.61
CA ALA A 234 -0.38 -6.17 7.51
C ALA A 234 -0.50 -5.04 8.54
N MET A 235 -1.72 -4.55 8.80
CA MET A 235 -1.97 -3.56 9.85
C MET A 235 -1.64 -4.09 11.25
N LEU A 236 -1.99 -5.34 11.53
CA LEU A 236 -1.70 -5.99 12.80
C LEU A 236 -0.18 -6.18 13.00
N GLU A 237 0.56 -6.54 11.96
CA GLU A 237 2.03 -6.68 11.99
C GLU A 237 2.69 -5.35 12.35
N ILE A 238 2.29 -4.26 11.69
CA ILE A 238 2.80 -2.91 11.99
C ILE A 238 2.57 -2.53 13.45
N ILE A 239 1.38 -2.83 13.99
CA ILE A 239 1.06 -2.56 15.40
C ILE A 239 1.91 -3.44 16.31
N HIS A 240 2.07 -4.72 15.97
CA HIS A 240 2.86 -5.65 16.77
C HIS A 240 4.34 -5.26 16.82
N ASP A 241 4.89 -4.84 15.69
CA ASP A 241 6.26 -4.32 15.59
C ASP A 241 6.49 -3.10 16.49
N MET A 242 5.54 -2.16 16.50
CA MET A 242 5.66 -0.93 17.27
C MET A 242 5.31 -1.10 18.76
N ALA A 243 4.38 -2.00 19.07
CA ALA A 243 3.81 -2.24 20.40
C ALA A 243 3.64 -3.75 20.67
N PRO A 244 4.74 -4.50 20.82
CA PRO A 244 4.71 -5.97 20.88
C PRO A 244 3.99 -6.53 22.11
N GLY A 245 3.85 -5.74 23.19
CA GLY A 245 3.11 -6.10 24.40
C GLY A 245 1.61 -5.82 24.34
N ALA A 246 1.11 -5.20 23.27
CA ALA A 246 -0.31 -4.90 23.12
C ALA A 246 -1.13 -6.17 22.83
N VAL A 247 -2.36 -6.21 23.34
CA VAL A 247 -3.31 -7.28 23.03
C VAL A 247 -4.08 -6.90 21.77
N LEU A 248 -3.96 -7.72 20.73
CA LEU A 248 -4.52 -7.41 19.42
C LEU A 248 -5.90 -8.04 19.20
N TYR A 249 -6.79 -7.24 18.61
CA TYR A 249 -8.13 -7.63 18.21
C TYR A 249 -8.32 -7.34 16.72
N PHE A 250 -9.11 -8.18 16.04
CA PHE A 250 -9.50 -7.96 14.65
C PHE A 250 -11.01 -8.07 14.46
N ALA A 251 -11.60 -7.24 13.62
CA ALA A 251 -12.96 -7.45 13.13
C ALA A 251 -13.08 -7.08 11.66
N SER A 252 -13.71 -7.94 10.87
CA SER A 252 -14.03 -7.60 9.49
C SER A 252 -15.47 -7.04 9.40
N PRO A 253 -15.70 -5.94 8.67
CA PRO A 253 -17.05 -5.50 8.30
C PRO A 253 -17.78 -6.47 7.33
N SER A 254 -17.11 -7.54 6.89
CA SER A 254 -17.64 -8.51 5.95
C SER A 254 -18.72 -9.40 6.57
N ILE A 255 -19.91 -9.39 5.98
CA ILE A 255 -20.99 -10.33 6.29
C ILE A 255 -21.23 -11.19 5.04
N ASN A 256 -20.93 -12.49 5.15
CA ASN A 256 -21.00 -13.45 4.04
C ASN A 256 -20.20 -12.99 2.79
N GLY A 257 -19.02 -12.40 3.00
CA GLY A 257 -18.15 -11.92 1.91
C GLY A 257 -18.54 -10.55 1.36
N ASN A 258 -19.47 -9.82 2.00
CA ASN A 258 -19.89 -8.49 1.56
C ASN A 258 -19.58 -7.45 2.64
N PHE A 259 -18.79 -6.45 2.28
CA PHE A 259 -18.51 -5.30 3.14
C PHE A 259 -19.67 -4.31 3.08
N THR A 260 -20.23 -3.97 4.24
CA THR A 260 -21.42 -3.10 4.33
C THR A 260 -21.31 -2.13 5.49
N GLN A 261 -22.03 -1.00 5.42
CA GLN A 261 -22.11 -0.04 6.53
C GLN A 261 -22.61 -0.69 7.82
N ALA A 262 -23.60 -1.59 7.72
CA ALA A 262 -24.11 -2.34 8.87
C ALA A 262 -23.04 -3.25 9.47
N GLY A 263 -22.24 -3.91 8.62
CA GLY A 263 -21.07 -4.69 9.05
C GLY A 263 -20.03 -3.83 9.76
N MET A 264 -19.76 -2.62 9.25
CA MET A 264 -18.84 -1.67 9.88
C MET A 264 -19.33 -1.24 11.28
N VAL A 265 -20.59 -0.84 11.40
CA VAL A 265 -21.20 -0.51 12.70
C VAL A 265 -21.15 -1.70 13.66
N SER A 266 -21.38 -2.92 13.17
CA SER A 266 -21.27 -4.14 13.97
C SER A 266 -19.84 -4.39 14.44
N ALA A 267 -18.83 -4.16 13.60
CA ALA A 267 -17.42 -4.31 13.95
C ALA A 267 -17.00 -3.31 15.03
N ILE A 268 -17.36 -2.02 14.88
CA ILE A 268 -17.08 -0.97 15.88
C ILE A 268 -17.72 -1.32 17.23
N ASN A 269 -19.00 -1.72 17.22
CA ASN A 269 -19.68 -2.09 18.46
C ASN A 269 -19.08 -3.34 19.09
N TRP A 270 -18.65 -4.32 18.30
CA TRP A 270 -17.95 -5.48 18.84
C TRP A 270 -16.64 -5.08 19.54
N MET A 271 -15.83 -4.21 18.93
CA MET A 271 -14.61 -3.68 19.55
C MET A 271 -14.90 -2.99 20.90
N ARG A 272 -15.96 -2.18 20.96
CA ARG A 272 -16.43 -1.58 22.22
C ARG A 272 -16.77 -2.63 23.28
N THR A 273 -17.45 -3.72 22.90
CA THR A 273 -17.77 -4.81 23.86
C THR A 273 -16.54 -5.58 24.35
N GLN A 274 -15.46 -5.62 23.57
CA GLN A 274 -14.19 -6.19 24.01
C GLN A 274 -13.42 -5.26 24.96
N GLY A 275 -13.87 -4.00 25.06
CA GLY A 275 -13.23 -2.96 25.84
C GLY A 275 -11.81 -2.71 25.34
N VAL A 276 -11.64 -2.56 24.03
CA VAL A 276 -10.36 -2.12 23.43
C VAL A 276 -10.10 -0.66 23.78
N ASP A 277 -8.84 -0.26 23.86
CA ASP A 277 -8.43 1.11 24.18
C ASP A 277 -8.23 1.95 22.91
N VAL A 278 -7.83 1.29 21.81
CA VAL A 278 -7.61 1.91 20.50
C VAL A 278 -8.33 1.12 19.42
N ILE A 279 -9.01 1.82 18.50
CA ILE A 279 -9.52 1.26 17.26
C ILE A 279 -8.81 1.96 16.09
N VAL A 280 -8.35 1.17 15.12
CA VAL A 280 -7.86 1.66 13.84
C VAL A 280 -8.60 0.99 12.69
N ASP A 281 -9.04 1.77 11.71
CA ASP A 281 -9.68 1.27 10.49
C ASP A 281 -9.15 1.93 9.21
N ASP A 282 -9.27 1.21 8.10
CA ASP A 282 -8.90 1.68 6.77
C ASP A 282 -10.07 1.66 5.76
N MET A 283 -11.30 1.61 6.27
CA MET A 283 -12.50 1.34 5.47
C MET A 283 -13.31 2.61 5.19
N THR A 284 -13.90 2.73 4.00
CA THR A 284 -14.84 3.83 3.73
C THR A 284 -16.04 3.42 2.89
N PHE A 285 -17.18 4.08 3.12
CA PHE A 285 -18.49 3.71 2.58
C PHE A 285 -19.19 4.89 1.88
N TYR A 286 -18.52 5.48 0.89
CA TYR A 286 -19.01 6.65 0.15
C TYR A 286 -20.20 6.36 -0.78
N LEU A 287 -20.26 5.16 -1.36
CA LEU A 287 -21.17 4.85 -2.48
C LEU A 287 -21.89 3.52 -2.26
N SER A 288 -23.18 3.46 -2.59
CA SER A 288 -23.87 2.20 -2.84
C SER A 288 -23.78 1.83 -4.33
N GLY A 289 -24.00 0.55 -4.67
CA GLY A 289 -24.02 0.08 -6.05
C GLY A 289 -25.35 0.32 -6.80
N ASP A 290 -26.44 0.63 -6.10
CA ASP A 290 -27.77 0.78 -6.71
C ASP A 290 -28.04 2.19 -7.25
N GLY A 291 -27.21 3.17 -6.86
CA GLY A 291 -27.35 4.57 -7.25
C GLY A 291 -28.60 5.28 -6.71
N MET A 292 -29.40 4.61 -5.88
CA MET A 292 -30.64 5.14 -5.29
C MET A 292 -30.51 5.33 -3.77
N THR A 293 -29.69 4.50 -3.13
CA THR A 293 -29.36 4.60 -1.71
C THR A 293 -28.04 5.35 -1.59
N PRO A 294 -27.94 6.45 -0.84
CA PRO A 294 -26.64 7.06 -0.62
C PRO A 294 -25.75 6.16 0.26
N GLY A 295 -24.43 6.40 0.21
CA GLY A 295 -23.51 5.91 1.24
C GLY A 295 -23.67 6.71 2.55
N GLU A 296 -22.55 7.06 3.17
CA GLU A 296 -22.56 7.96 4.33
C GLU A 296 -22.88 9.41 3.94
N SER A 297 -23.40 10.19 4.89
CA SER A 297 -23.70 11.61 4.69
C SER A 297 -22.43 12.45 4.73
N TYR A 298 -22.41 13.52 3.94
CA TYR A 298 -21.32 14.52 3.94
C TYR A 298 -21.57 15.66 4.95
N PHE A 299 -22.86 15.94 5.25
CA PHE A 299 -23.26 17.08 6.09
C PHE A 299 -23.59 16.73 7.53
N THR A 300 -23.89 15.45 7.80
CA THR A 300 -24.36 15.01 9.13
C THR A 300 -23.74 13.68 9.49
N ASP A 301 -23.64 13.40 10.78
CA ASP A 301 -23.14 12.11 11.24
C ASP A 301 -24.09 10.97 10.83
N GLY A 302 -23.61 10.12 9.92
CA GLY A 302 -24.26 8.88 9.54
C GLY A 302 -24.12 7.79 10.61
N ALA A 303 -24.52 6.56 10.28
CA ALA A 303 -24.53 5.45 11.23
C ALA A 303 -23.11 5.04 11.66
N ILE A 304 -22.15 5.07 10.73
CA ILE A 304 -20.74 4.75 11.04
C ILE A 304 -20.13 5.87 11.88
N ALA A 305 -20.31 7.13 11.48
CA ALA A 305 -19.87 8.28 12.26
C ALA A 305 -20.41 8.25 13.70
N THR A 306 -21.72 8.00 13.86
CA THR A 306 -22.35 7.83 15.18
C THR A 306 -21.74 6.68 15.98
N ALA A 307 -21.44 5.54 15.34
CA ALA A 307 -20.80 4.42 16.02
C ALA A 307 -19.38 4.75 16.48
N ALA A 308 -18.59 5.46 15.66
CA ALA A 308 -17.27 5.97 16.01
C ALA A 308 -17.33 6.97 17.16
N SER A 309 -18.23 7.97 17.10
CA SER A 309 -18.44 8.93 18.20
C SER A 309 -18.82 8.25 19.51
N ASN A 310 -19.64 7.18 19.47
CA ASN A 310 -19.96 6.40 20.66
C ASN A 310 -18.76 5.61 21.20
N ALA A 311 -17.88 5.11 20.34
CA ALA A 311 -16.63 4.47 20.79
C ALA A 311 -15.73 5.50 21.50
N VAL A 312 -15.58 6.69 20.92
CA VAL A 312 -14.81 7.77 21.53
C VAL A 312 -15.42 8.23 22.85
N ALA A 313 -16.75 8.32 22.94
CA ALA A 313 -17.45 8.64 24.19
C ALA A 313 -17.24 7.61 25.30
N ASP A 314 -16.96 6.34 24.96
CA ASP A 314 -16.58 5.30 25.91
C ASP A 314 -15.09 5.37 26.33
N GLY A 315 -14.34 6.35 25.82
CA GLY A 315 -12.93 6.55 26.12
C GLY A 315 -11.97 5.85 25.17
N ILE A 316 -12.46 5.29 24.05
CA ILE A 316 -11.64 4.60 23.06
C ILE A 316 -11.01 5.63 22.10
N THR A 317 -9.70 5.54 21.86
CA THR A 317 -9.06 6.32 20.81
C THR A 317 -9.42 5.72 19.45
N TYR A 318 -10.04 6.50 18.56
CA TYR A 318 -10.45 6.03 17.24
C TYR A 318 -9.61 6.70 16.15
N ILE A 319 -8.98 5.89 15.31
CA ILE A 319 -8.09 6.31 14.23
C ILE A 319 -8.63 5.75 12.92
N THR A 320 -8.72 6.57 11.88
CA THR A 320 -9.22 6.15 10.57
C THR A 320 -8.32 6.68 9.45
N SER A 321 -8.23 5.94 8.34
CA SER A 321 -7.48 6.41 7.17
C SER A 321 -8.22 7.56 6.48
N ALA A 322 -7.50 8.56 5.96
CA ALA A 322 -8.08 9.61 5.10
C ALA A 322 -8.45 9.07 3.70
N GLY A 323 -7.94 7.87 3.37
CA GLY A 323 -8.12 7.20 2.09
C GLY A 323 -7.22 7.71 0.96
N ASN A 324 -7.04 6.87 -0.06
CA ASN A 324 -6.19 7.08 -1.23
C ASN A 324 -7.00 7.19 -2.53
N TRP A 325 -8.17 7.81 -2.44
CA TRP A 325 -9.23 7.75 -3.46
C TRP A 325 -8.94 8.48 -4.77
N GLN A 326 -7.86 9.27 -4.88
CA GLN A 326 -7.52 9.97 -6.12
C GLN A 326 -7.11 9.01 -7.25
N GLN A 327 -6.59 7.84 -6.88
CA GLN A 327 -6.22 6.77 -7.79
C GLN A 327 -7.44 5.91 -8.15
N ALA A 328 -7.50 5.39 -9.37
CA ALA A 328 -8.50 4.38 -9.70
C ALA A 328 -8.13 3.09 -8.96
N LEU A 329 -9.06 2.54 -8.18
CA LEU A 329 -8.83 1.27 -7.50
C LEU A 329 -8.83 0.13 -8.51
N ASP A 330 -7.78 -0.69 -8.49
CA ASP A 330 -7.73 -1.93 -9.29
C ASP A 330 -8.89 -2.85 -8.87
N GLY A 331 -9.65 -3.35 -9.84
CA GLY A 331 -10.75 -4.29 -9.62
C GLY A 331 -12.12 -3.66 -9.31
N TYR A 332 -12.19 -2.38 -8.93
CA TYR A 332 -13.46 -1.65 -8.86
C TYR A 332 -13.73 -0.94 -10.19
N ALA A 333 -14.90 -1.20 -10.80
CA ALA A 333 -15.33 -0.54 -12.04
C ALA A 333 -15.52 0.99 -11.90
N TYR A 334 -15.37 1.53 -10.68
CA TYR A 334 -15.51 2.94 -10.36
C TYR A 334 -14.11 3.57 -10.17
N ALA A 335 -13.65 4.24 -11.21
CA ALA A 335 -13.34 5.67 -11.14
C ALA A 335 -12.89 6.24 -9.77
N GLY A 336 -11.61 6.61 -9.61
CA GLY A 336 -11.17 7.35 -8.41
C GLY A 336 -11.84 8.73 -8.27
N LEU A 337 -11.88 9.27 -7.04
CA LEU A 337 -12.35 10.62 -6.73
C LEU A 337 -11.49 11.64 -7.50
N LYS A 338 -12.13 12.39 -8.40
CA LYS A 338 -11.44 13.37 -9.25
C LYS A 338 -11.59 14.80 -8.79
N SER A 339 -12.75 15.16 -8.28
CA SER A 339 -13.00 16.48 -7.75
C SER A 339 -14.19 16.47 -6.82
N HIS A 340 -14.23 17.48 -5.96
CA HIS A 340 -15.36 17.79 -5.12
C HIS A 340 -15.70 19.28 -5.28
N TRP A 341 -16.96 19.65 -5.07
CA TRP A 341 -17.41 21.04 -4.98
C TRP A 341 -18.42 21.17 -3.84
N GLN A 342 -18.29 22.23 -3.05
CA GLN A 342 -19.24 22.60 -2.00
C GLN A 342 -19.62 24.07 -2.10
N GLY A 343 -20.90 24.37 -1.85
CA GLY A 343 -21.35 25.75 -1.77
C GLY A 343 -22.81 25.91 -1.40
N MET A 344 -23.15 27.07 -0.85
CA MET A 344 -24.54 27.45 -0.64
C MET A 344 -25.28 27.58 -1.98
N TYR A 345 -26.48 27.05 -2.06
CA TYR A 345 -27.35 27.29 -3.21
C TYR A 345 -27.64 28.80 -3.36
N VAL A 346 -27.17 29.37 -4.46
CA VAL A 346 -27.52 30.70 -4.94
C VAL A 346 -28.19 30.56 -6.30
N ASN A 347 -29.30 31.28 -6.51
CA ASN A 347 -30.07 31.18 -7.75
C ASN A 347 -29.41 32.01 -8.86
N ALA A 348 -28.78 31.34 -9.82
CA ALA A 348 -28.21 31.92 -11.03
C ALA A 348 -29.26 32.31 -12.10
N GLY A 349 -30.55 32.14 -11.78
CA GLY A 349 -31.68 32.36 -12.68
C GLY A 349 -32.35 31.04 -13.07
N SER A 350 -33.68 31.07 -13.30
CA SER A 350 -34.48 29.88 -13.61
C SER A 350 -34.29 28.70 -12.62
N TYR A 351 -33.94 29.01 -11.37
CA TYR A 351 -33.69 28.08 -10.26
C TYR A 351 -32.41 27.23 -10.38
N TRP A 352 -31.48 27.58 -11.27
CA TRP A 352 -30.17 26.92 -11.35
C TRP A 352 -29.25 27.39 -10.22
N ALA A 353 -28.43 26.47 -9.72
CA ALA A 353 -27.38 26.79 -8.75
C ALA A 353 -26.23 27.53 -9.43
N ASP A 354 -25.72 28.55 -8.76
CA ASP A 354 -24.47 29.22 -9.09
C ASP A 354 -23.27 28.43 -8.53
N PHE A 355 -22.31 28.09 -9.38
CA PHE A 355 -21.08 27.41 -8.99
C PHE A 355 -19.91 28.37 -8.79
N ASP A 356 -20.00 29.61 -9.29
CA ASP A 356 -18.93 30.59 -9.18
C ASP A 356 -18.86 31.12 -7.73
N PRO A 357 -17.75 30.92 -7.00
CA PRO A 357 -17.62 31.40 -5.63
C PRO A 357 -17.37 32.92 -5.54
N THR A 358 -17.23 33.61 -6.68
CA THR A 358 -16.94 35.05 -6.75
C THR A 358 -18.22 35.87 -6.99
N ALA A 359 -18.06 37.13 -7.41
CA ALA A 359 -19.20 37.98 -7.79
C ALA A 359 -19.75 37.68 -9.20
N GLY A 360 -19.12 36.78 -9.94
CA GLY A 360 -19.65 36.23 -11.19
C GLY A 360 -20.88 35.36 -10.95
N VAL A 361 -21.56 34.97 -12.04
CA VAL A 361 -22.64 33.99 -12.01
C VAL A 361 -22.36 32.95 -13.09
N ASN A 362 -22.21 31.68 -12.69
CA ASN A 362 -22.03 30.57 -13.61
C ASN A 362 -22.77 29.33 -13.14
N ASP A 363 -23.83 28.96 -13.87
CA ASP A 363 -24.64 27.79 -13.58
C ASP A 363 -24.16 26.50 -14.26
N LEU A 364 -22.93 26.53 -14.79
CA LEU A 364 -22.25 25.41 -15.44
C LEU A 364 -20.91 25.12 -14.74
N ASN A 365 -20.79 23.95 -14.12
CA ASN A 365 -19.49 23.46 -13.66
C ASN A 365 -18.89 22.48 -14.68
N GLY A 366 -17.97 22.98 -15.50
CA GLY A 366 -17.46 22.28 -16.68
C GLY A 366 -16.25 21.39 -16.40
N PHE A 367 -16.13 20.29 -17.17
CA PHE A 367 -14.98 19.39 -17.17
C PHE A 367 -14.92 18.57 -18.48
N VAL A 368 -13.82 17.84 -18.71
CA VAL A 368 -13.61 17.00 -19.90
C VAL A 368 -13.56 15.53 -19.52
N VAL A 369 -14.30 14.68 -20.23
CA VAL A 369 -14.30 13.22 -20.08
C VAL A 369 -13.60 12.56 -21.27
N LEU A 370 -12.64 11.68 -21.00
CA LEU A 370 -11.86 10.97 -22.02
C LEU A 370 -12.69 9.89 -22.73
N PRO A 371 -12.31 9.44 -23.95
CA PRO A 371 -12.95 8.33 -24.64
C PRO A 371 -13.02 7.08 -23.76
N GLY A 372 -14.19 6.45 -23.67
CA GLY A 372 -14.42 5.24 -22.88
C GLY A 372 -14.46 5.45 -21.36
N ALA A 373 -14.23 6.67 -20.87
CA ALA A 373 -14.30 6.97 -19.46
C ALA A 373 -15.75 7.14 -18.98
N THR A 374 -15.98 6.77 -17.72
CA THR A 374 -17.24 6.94 -17.00
C THR A 374 -17.06 8.01 -15.95
N VAL A 375 -18.05 8.88 -15.81
CA VAL A 375 -18.20 9.80 -14.68
C VAL A 375 -19.41 9.36 -13.86
N VAL A 376 -19.23 9.33 -12.54
CA VAL A 376 -20.27 9.22 -11.53
C VAL A 376 -20.19 10.48 -10.69
N ALA A 377 -21.30 11.18 -10.51
CA ALA A 377 -21.35 12.33 -9.62
C ALA A 377 -22.52 12.19 -8.65
N ASP A 378 -22.22 12.43 -7.38
CA ASP A 378 -23.14 12.33 -6.26
C ASP A 378 -23.37 13.72 -5.69
N LEU A 379 -24.62 14.14 -5.61
CA LEU A 379 -25.05 15.39 -5.02
C LEU A 379 -25.71 15.09 -3.67
N GLN A 380 -25.27 15.76 -2.61
CA GLN A 380 -25.98 15.86 -1.34
C GLN A 380 -26.31 17.31 -1.00
N TRP A 381 -27.24 17.51 -0.06
CA TRP A 381 -27.50 18.83 0.52
C TRP A 381 -27.79 18.77 2.01
N SER A 382 -27.63 19.91 2.69
CA SER A 382 -27.65 20.07 4.15
C SER A 382 -29.06 19.94 4.78
N ASP A 383 -29.81 18.91 4.41
CA ASP A 383 -31.08 18.49 5.02
C ASP A 383 -30.86 17.30 5.97
N PRO A 384 -31.87 16.95 6.81
CA PRO A 384 -31.79 15.76 7.66
C PRO A 384 -31.54 14.46 6.88
N TRP A 385 -30.84 13.52 7.51
CA TRP A 385 -30.40 12.26 6.91
C TRP A 385 -30.98 11.03 7.62
N PRO A 386 -32.06 10.39 7.12
CA PRO A 386 -32.98 10.84 6.06
C PRO A 386 -33.95 11.93 6.57
N GLY A 387 -34.85 12.37 5.68
CA GLY A 387 -35.93 13.31 6.04
C GLY A 387 -35.89 14.62 5.26
N SER A 388 -35.35 14.60 4.04
CA SER A 388 -35.26 15.77 3.18
C SER A 388 -36.64 16.24 2.71
N SER A 389 -36.88 17.54 2.80
CA SER A 389 -38.10 18.21 2.30
C SER A 389 -37.81 19.25 1.22
N ASN A 390 -36.53 19.39 0.84
CA ASN A 390 -36.08 20.23 -0.26
C ASN A 390 -35.69 19.33 -1.43
N ASN A 391 -36.11 19.70 -2.64
CA ASN A 391 -35.89 18.90 -3.83
C ASN A 391 -34.90 19.57 -4.76
N TYR A 392 -33.77 18.91 -5.01
CA TYR A 392 -32.81 19.31 -6.02
C TYR A 392 -32.75 18.25 -7.11
N ASN A 393 -32.71 18.70 -8.36
CA ASN A 393 -32.53 17.83 -9.51
C ASN A 393 -31.10 18.01 -10.04
N PHE A 394 -30.46 16.91 -10.42
CA PHE A 394 -29.07 16.90 -10.85
C PHE A 394 -28.95 16.51 -12.33
N TYR A 395 -28.12 17.23 -13.08
CA TYR A 395 -28.00 17.06 -14.53
C TYR A 395 -26.55 17.06 -14.98
N LEU A 396 -26.29 16.28 -16.03
CA LEU A 396 -25.11 16.43 -16.87
C LEU A 396 -25.52 16.94 -18.24
N TYR A 397 -24.93 18.03 -18.68
CA TYR A 397 -25.14 18.62 -20.00
C TYR A 397 -23.93 18.40 -20.90
N GLY A 398 -24.18 18.19 -22.18
CA GLY A 398 -23.17 18.26 -23.23
C GLY A 398 -22.95 19.70 -23.71
N SER A 399 -21.88 19.90 -24.47
CA SER A 399 -21.50 21.21 -25.04
C SER A 399 -22.53 21.84 -25.99
N SER A 400 -23.49 21.05 -26.50
CA SER A 400 -24.61 21.55 -27.32
C SER A 400 -25.85 21.91 -26.50
N ASN A 401 -25.72 22.10 -25.18
CA ASN A 401 -26.80 22.37 -24.24
C ASN A 401 -27.90 21.27 -24.24
N ASN A 402 -27.51 20.03 -24.52
CA ASN A 402 -28.36 18.85 -24.43
C ASN A 402 -28.12 18.13 -23.11
N ILE A 403 -29.18 17.59 -22.51
CA ILE A 403 -29.05 16.73 -21.32
C ILE A 403 -28.48 15.39 -21.77
N LEU A 404 -27.37 14.97 -21.16
CA LEU A 404 -26.74 13.66 -21.35
C LEU A 404 -27.31 12.63 -20.37
N THR A 405 -27.49 13.04 -19.12
CA THR A 405 -28.14 12.25 -18.06
C THR A 405 -28.68 13.19 -16.98
N SER A 406 -29.62 12.70 -16.18
CA SER A 406 -30.20 13.46 -15.07
C SER A 406 -30.77 12.55 -14.00
N SER A 407 -30.78 13.05 -12.76
CA SER A 407 -31.47 12.46 -11.62
C SER A 407 -32.50 13.45 -11.11
N LEU A 408 -33.74 12.99 -11.01
CA LEU A 408 -34.94 13.79 -10.79
C LEU A 408 -35.78 13.21 -9.64
N GLY A 409 -35.13 12.58 -8.65
CA GLY A 409 -35.78 12.05 -7.48
C GLY A 409 -36.63 13.11 -6.78
N SER A 410 -37.67 12.66 -6.07
CA SER A 410 -38.52 13.55 -5.29
C SER A 410 -38.25 13.34 -3.81
N GLN A 411 -37.73 14.35 -3.13
CA GLN A 411 -37.61 14.41 -1.68
C GLN A 411 -38.79 15.19 -1.10
N ASN A 412 -39.71 14.47 -0.47
CA ASN A 412 -40.99 14.97 0.02
C ASN A 412 -41.20 14.79 1.52
N GLY A 413 -40.11 14.58 2.26
CA GLY A 413 -40.07 14.53 3.72
C GLY A 413 -39.53 13.23 4.32
N THR A 414 -39.33 12.18 3.51
CA THR A 414 -38.85 10.87 4.02
C THR A 414 -37.59 10.35 3.35
N GLN A 415 -37.25 10.85 2.16
CA GLN A 415 -36.10 10.42 1.39
C GLN A 415 -34.81 11.07 1.90
N TYR A 416 -33.66 10.53 1.48
CA TYR A 416 -32.36 11.15 1.69
C TYR A 416 -32.17 12.39 0.81
N PRO A 417 -31.43 13.41 1.26
CA PRO A 417 -31.04 14.55 0.45
C PRO A 417 -29.92 14.17 -0.52
N TYR A 418 -30.26 13.40 -1.55
CA TYR A 418 -29.28 12.77 -2.43
C TYR A 418 -29.79 12.60 -3.86
N GLU A 419 -28.90 12.85 -4.84
CA GLU A 419 -29.10 12.54 -6.25
C GLU A 419 -27.79 12.02 -6.86
N ARG A 420 -27.86 11.01 -7.74
CA ARG A 420 -26.70 10.50 -8.48
C ARG A 420 -26.93 10.55 -9.98
N ILE A 421 -25.92 10.99 -10.70
CA ILE A 421 -25.83 10.81 -12.15
C ILE A 421 -24.65 9.93 -12.52
N GLN A 422 -24.82 9.16 -13.59
CA GLN A 422 -23.74 8.39 -14.20
C GLN A 422 -23.82 8.51 -15.72
N TRP A 423 -22.67 8.71 -16.35
CA TRP A 423 -22.57 8.79 -17.80
C TRP A 423 -21.21 8.30 -18.31
N THR A 424 -21.21 7.59 -19.42
CA THR A 424 -20.00 7.09 -20.09
C THR A 424 -19.82 7.80 -21.42
N ASN A 425 -18.62 8.33 -21.67
CA ASN A 425 -18.25 8.85 -22.97
C ASN A 425 -18.01 7.69 -23.96
N THR A 426 -19.05 7.30 -24.70
CA THR A 426 -18.98 6.25 -25.72
C THR A 426 -18.40 6.72 -27.05
N THR A 427 -18.01 7.99 -27.16
CA THR A 427 -17.40 8.53 -28.37
C THR A 427 -15.90 8.24 -28.41
N GLY A 428 -15.31 8.27 -29.60
CA GLY A 428 -13.86 8.11 -29.78
C GLY A 428 -13.03 9.36 -29.48
N VAL A 429 -13.63 10.43 -28.93
CA VAL A 429 -12.98 11.72 -28.69
C VAL A 429 -13.34 12.28 -27.31
N ASN A 430 -12.54 13.23 -26.82
CA ASN A 430 -12.82 13.94 -25.57
C ASN A 430 -14.16 14.69 -25.66
N GLN A 431 -14.94 14.64 -24.60
CA GLN A 431 -16.22 15.37 -24.50
C GLN A 431 -16.14 16.39 -23.38
N THR A 432 -16.42 17.66 -23.68
CA THR A 432 -16.66 18.70 -22.67
C THR A 432 -18.10 18.61 -22.20
N VAL A 433 -18.29 18.49 -20.90
CA VAL A 433 -19.57 18.31 -20.24
C VAL A 433 -19.69 19.26 -19.04
N PHE A 434 -20.92 19.48 -18.55
CA PHE A 434 -21.21 20.44 -17.51
C PHE A 434 -22.19 19.86 -16.48
N LEU A 435 -21.84 19.92 -15.20
CA LEU A 435 -22.78 19.68 -14.11
C LEU A 435 -23.72 20.89 -13.96
N ARG A 436 -25.00 20.60 -13.68
CA ARG A 436 -25.99 21.61 -13.31
C ARG A 436 -26.91 21.08 -12.23
N ILE A 437 -27.26 21.93 -11.28
CA ILE A 437 -28.19 21.60 -10.19
C ILE A 437 -29.37 22.57 -10.26
N LYS A 438 -30.58 22.02 -10.23
CA LYS A 438 -31.81 22.82 -10.23
C LYS A 438 -32.56 22.63 -8.92
N LYS A 439 -32.88 23.72 -8.24
CA LYS A 439 -33.82 23.67 -7.12
C LYS A 439 -35.24 23.50 -7.65
N ALA A 440 -35.79 22.31 -7.49
CA ALA A 440 -37.14 21.98 -7.93
C ALA A 440 -38.21 22.49 -6.95
N SER A 441 -37.95 22.39 -5.64
CA SER A 441 -38.82 22.93 -4.59
C SER A 441 -38.04 23.15 -3.28
N GLY A 442 -38.65 23.90 -2.36
CA GLY A 442 -38.08 24.14 -1.04
C GLY A 442 -37.13 25.34 -0.94
N SER A 443 -36.38 25.35 0.16
CA SER A 443 -35.44 26.39 0.57
C SER A 443 -34.03 26.14 0.04
N ALA A 444 -33.24 27.22 -0.05
CA ALA A 444 -31.82 27.12 -0.36
C ALA A 444 -31.10 26.33 0.75
N ARG A 445 -30.18 25.46 0.34
CA ARG A 445 -29.35 24.61 1.22
C ARG A 445 -27.90 24.68 0.77
N GLU A 446 -27.00 24.27 1.65
CA GLU A 446 -25.64 23.96 1.23
C GLU A 446 -25.67 22.69 0.39
N LEU A 447 -24.92 22.69 -0.70
CA LEU A 447 -24.85 21.64 -1.69
C LEU A 447 -23.43 21.13 -1.76
N GLU A 448 -23.30 19.83 -1.98
CA GLU A 448 -22.00 19.17 -2.06
C GLU A 448 -22.02 18.11 -3.14
N VAL A 449 -21.00 18.13 -3.99
CA VAL A 449 -20.83 17.21 -5.11
C VAL A 449 -19.52 16.48 -4.98
N PHE A 450 -19.56 15.15 -5.02
CA PHE A 450 -18.38 14.30 -5.22
C PHE A 450 -18.40 13.73 -6.63
N MET A 451 -17.31 13.91 -7.38
CA MET A 451 -17.17 13.43 -8.75
C MET A 451 -16.09 12.35 -8.85
N TRP A 452 -16.52 11.16 -9.23
CA TRP A 452 -15.70 9.98 -9.47
C TRP A 452 -15.53 9.79 -10.98
N SER A 453 -14.29 9.67 -11.47
CA SER A 453 -14.07 9.25 -12.87
C SER A 453 -12.81 8.39 -13.06
N ASN A 454 -12.84 7.46 -14.03
CA ASN A 454 -11.67 6.69 -14.45
C ASN A 454 -10.88 7.41 -15.56
N GLY A 455 -11.31 8.60 -15.99
CA GLY A 455 -10.65 9.36 -17.05
C GLY A 455 -11.34 10.69 -17.34
N SER A 456 -11.12 11.68 -16.49
CA SER A 456 -11.61 13.05 -16.70
C SER A 456 -10.59 14.09 -16.21
N THR A 457 -10.79 15.35 -16.62
CA THR A 457 -10.24 16.49 -15.89
C THR A 457 -11.02 16.70 -14.59
N GLY A 458 -10.49 17.55 -13.71
CA GLY A 458 -11.24 18.04 -12.55
C GLY A 458 -12.33 19.03 -12.94
N LEU A 459 -13.23 19.29 -11.98
CA LEU A 459 -14.27 20.33 -12.09
C LEU A 459 -13.64 21.71 -12.24
N GLN A 460 -14.26 22.58 -13.06
CA GLN A 460 -13.88 23.97 -13.19
C GLN A 460 -13.95 24.71 -11.85
N PHE A 461 -15.01 24.47 -11.08
CA PHE A 461 -15.16 24.95 -9.72
C PHE A 461 -15.04 23.75 -8.78
N ALA A 462 -14.00 23.73 -7.95
CA ALA A 462 -13.73 22.66 -7.02
C ALA A 462 -13.36 23.21 -5.63
N SER A 463 -13.67 22.43 -4.60
CA SER A 463 -13.30 22.67 -3.21
C SER A 463 -12.12 21.76 -2.81
N GLY A 464 -11.46 22.07 -1.69
CA GLY A 464 -10.20 21.45 -1.27
C GLY A 464 -10.33 20.40 -0.15
N ASP A 465 -11.50 20.23 0.42
CA ASP A 465 -11.87 19.27 1.46
C ASP A 465 -12.49 18.00 0.86
N THR A 466 -12.31 16.85 1.51
CA THR A 466 -12.85 15.56 0.99
C THR A 466 -13.16 14.53 2.10
N LEU A 467 -13.17 14.92 3.38
CA LEU A 467 -13.45 13.99 4.48
C LEU A 467 -14.94 13.87 4.73
N ALA A 468 -15.45 12.66 4.95
CA ALA A 468 -16.83 12.43 5.35
C ALA A 468 -16.97 11.22 6.30
N SER A 469 -18.18 11.03 6.84
CA SER A 469 -18.47 9.96 7.80
C SER A 469 -17.53 9.96 9.01
N GLN A 470 -17.03 8.79 9.45
CA GLN A 470 -16.13 8.70 10.61
C GLN A 470 -14.87 9.54 10.46
N GLN A 471 -14.43 9.82 9.23
CA GLN A 471 -13.25 10.65 8.95
C GLN A 471 -13.46 12.13 9.28
N ALA A 472 -14.72 12.59 9.33
CA ALA A 472 -15.10 13.97 9.60
C ALA A 472 -15.55 14.20 11.05
N VAL A 473 -15.64 13.15 11.87
CA VAL A 473 -15.95 13.26 13.30
C VAL A 473 -14.80 13.97 14.01
N SER A 474 -15.08 15.06 14.72
CA SER A 474 -14.05 15.94 15.29
C SER A 474 -13.12 15.26 16.30
N GLU A 475 -13.61 14.24 16.99
CA GLU A 475 -12.88 13.50 18.00
C GLU A 475 -12.22 12.22 17.46
N VAL A 476 -12.42 11.90 16.17
CA VAL A 476 -11.71 10.83 15.47
C VAL A 476 -10.41 11.38 14.88
N ILE A 477 -9.33 10.60 14.95
CA ILE A 477 -8.04 10.95 14.36
C ILE A 477 -8.00 10.42 12.94
N THR A 478 -8.12 11.32 11.96
CA THR A 478 -8.02 10.97 10.54
C THR A 478 -6.59 11.13 10.04
N VAL A 479 -6.01 10.06 9.47
CA VAL A 479 -4.60 9.99 9.11
C VAL A 479 -4.42 9.84 7.60
N GLY A 480 -3.72 10.79 6.98
CA GLY A 480 -3.25 10.68 5.59
C GLY A 480 -1.84 10.13 5.52
N ALA A 481 -1.53 9.38 4.44
CA ALA A 481 -0.17 8.93 4.18
C ALA A 481 0.66 10.02 3.49
N ILE A 482 1.91 10.17 3.90
CA ILE A 482 2.93 10.98 3.22
C ILE A 482 4.10 10.08 2.83
N SER A 483 4.97 10.57 1.95
CA SER A 483 6.22 9.86 1.64
C SER A 483 7.10 9.81 2.89
N ALA A 484 7.78 8.69 3.12
CA ALA A 484 8.76 8.53 4.20
C ALA A 484 9.94 9.53 4.10
N ASP A 485 10.22 10.05 2.90
CA ASP A 485 11.26 11.05 2.66
C ASP A 485 10.75 12.50 2.83
N ASP A 486 9.45 12.68 3.07
CA ASP A 486 8.82 13.98 3.26
C ASP A 486 8.68 14.25 4.77
N SER A 487 9.21 15.37 5.24
CA SER A 487 9.19 15.72 6.67
C SER A 487 7.82 16.16 7.18
N GLY A 488 6.82 16.26 6.29
CA GLY A 488 5.52 16.87 6.57
C GLY A 488 5.50 18.36 6.27
#